data_AF-A0A1E1WHN2-F1
#
_entry.id   AF-A0A1E1WHN2-F1
#
_cell.length_a   1.000
_cell.length_b   1.000
_cell.length_c   1.000
_cell.angle_alpha   90.00
_cell.angle_beta   90.00
_cell.angle_gamma   90.00
#
_symmetry.space_group_name_H-M   'P 1'
#
loop_
_entity.id
_entity.type
_entity.pdbx_description
1 polymer ?
#
loop_
_entity_poly.entity_id
_entity_poly.type
_entity_poly.pdbx_seq_one_letter_code
_entity_poly.pdbx_strand_id
1 'polypeptide(L)'
;FSLHSTLPRNTINMYKSLVLFACFAVALCAVRREAPAGSSPWQDLEKNAAEFSKTISEQLNAFANSKNTDQFNKAVKDGSDSVLQTLSSFSGSLQAALADANGKVKEALQQSQAKLKETADQLRQQHPDVEANAEQLRARLADAVRTTAKETEKLAKEAAANWDETSQKLAPQVKQAYEQFVKQAEAVQKKLHEAATKQ
;
A
#
# COMPACT_ATOMS: atom_id res chain seq x y z
N PHE A 1 27.16 -36.05 -27.13
CA PHE A 1 26.06 -36.69 -26.38
C PHE A 1 25.44 -35.64 -25.48
N SER A 2 24.28 -35.11 -25.87
CA SER A 2 23.51 -34.12 -25.11
C SER A 2 22.87 -34.77 -23.88
N LEU A 3 23.04 -34.17 -22.70
CA LEU A 3 22.24 -34.47 -21.53
C LEU A 3 21.37 -33.24 -21.23
N HIS A 4 20.14 -33.32 -21.72
CA HIS A 4 19.05 -32.39 -21.47
C HIS A 4 18.40 -32.80 -20.14
N SER A 5 18.81 -32.16 -19.04
CA SER A 5 18.20 -32.35 -17.72
C SER A 5 16.92 -31.53 -17.64
N THR A 6 15.78 -32.17 -17.89
CA THR A 6 14.44 -31.64 -17.63
C THR A 6 14.19 -31.50 -16.12
N LEU A 7 14.50 -30.33 -15.57
CA LEU A 7 14.00 -29.95 -14.26
C LEU A 7 12.52 -29.54 -14.37
N PRO A 8 11.63 -30.01 -13.47
CA PRO A 8 10.22 -29.70 -13.53
C PRO A 8 9.98 -28.20 -13.32
N ARG A 9 9.26 -27.57 -14.26
CA ARG A 9 8.87 -26.14 -14.25
C ARG A 9 8.15 -25.67 -12.98
N ASN A 10 7.68 -26.61 -12.15
CA ASN A 10 6.85 -26.33 -10.98
C ASN A 10 7.65 -25.91 -9.73
N THR A 11 8.93 -26.30 -9.61
CA THR A 11 9.79 -25.87 -8.50
C THR A 11 10.29 -24.44 -8.67
N ILE A 12 10.41 -23.94 -9.90
CA ILE A 12 10.92 -22.58 -10.17
C ILE A 12 9.94 -21.50 -9.65
N ASN A 13 8.64 -21.74 -9.73
CA ASN A 13 7.62 -20.79 -9.25
C ASN A 13 7.48 -20.77 -7.71
N MET A 14 7.78 -21.89 -7.05
CA MET A 14 7.75 -21.97 -5.58
C MET A 14 8.93 -21.19 -4.97
N TYR A 15 10.12 -21.27 -5.60
CA TYR A 15 11.29 -20.48 -5.18
C TYR A 15 11.13 -18.98 -5.44
N LYS A 16 10.47 -18.55 -6.53
CA LYS A 16 10.18 -17.13 -6.76
C LYS A 16 9.27 -16.53 -5.69
N SER A 17 8.27 -17.27 -5.21
CA SER A 17 7.42 -16.82 -4.09
C SER A 17 8.16 -16.80 -2.76
N LEU A 18 9.06 -17.77 -2.52
CA LEU A 18 9.84 -17.83 -1.28
C LEU A 18 10.93 -16.73 -1.21
N VAL A 19 11.54 -16.39 -2.34
CA VAL A 19 12.56 -15.33 -2.43
C VAL A 19 11.95 -13.94 -2.27
N LEU A 20 10.71 -13.72 -2.74
CA LEU A 20 9.96 -12.49 -2.48
C LEU A 20 9.62 -12.30 -0.98
N PHE A 21 9.37 -13.40 -0.27
CA PHE A 21 9.14 -13.38 1.18
C PHE A 21 10.41 -13.04 1.98
N ALA A 22 11.58 -13.47 1.49
CA ALA A 22 12.87 -13.17 2.11
C ALA A 22 13.25 -11.67 2.00
N CYS A 23 12.82 -10.97 0.96
CA CYS A 23 12.99 -9.51 0.89
C CYS A 23 12.15 -8.76 1.94
N PHE A 24 10.97 -9.26 2.27
CA PHE A 24 10.07 -8.60 3.25
C PHE A 24 10.54 -8.75 4.70
N ALA A 25 11.08 -9.92 5.07
CA ALA A 25 11.59 -10.14 6.42
C ALA A 25 12.86 -9.33 6.72
N VAL A 26 13.68 -9.05 5.69
CA VAL A 26 14.89 -8.23 5.84
C VAL A 26 14.56 -6.73 5.92
N ALA A 27 13.50 -6.27 5.24
CA ALA A 27 13.05 -4.88 5.32
C ALA A 27 12.48 -4.51 6.70
N LEU A 28 11.76 -5.43 7.36
CA LEU A 28 11.17 -5.17 8.68
C LEU A 28 12.12 -5.40 9.87
N CYS A 29 13.16 -6.24 9.71
CA CYS A 29 14.17 -6.47 10.76
C CYS A 29 15.36 -5.49 10.73
N ALA A 30 15.44 -4.59 9.75
CA ALA A 30 16.44 -3.53 9.72
C ALA A 30 16.14 -2.35 10.69
N VAL A 31 15.13 -2.47 11.58
CA VAL A 31 14.73 -1.44 12.55
C VAL A 31 15.66 -1.31 13.77
N ARG A 32 16.85 -1.94 13.76
CA ARG A 32 17.93 -1.59 14.69
C ARG A 32 19.28 -1.58 13.99
N ARG A 33 19.46 -0.67 13.04
CA ARG A 33 20.78 -0.16 12.69
C ARG A 33 20.73 1.33 12.90
N GLU A 34 21.61 1.84 13.76
CA GLU A 34 21.84 3.26 13.97
C GLU A 34 21.85 3.96 12.61
N ALA A 35 20.76 4.70 12.32
CA ALA A 35 20.71 5.51 11.12
C ALA A 35 21.80 6.58 11.28
N PRO A 36 22.71 6.74 10.31
CA PRO A 36 23.64 7.87 10.35
C PRO A 36 22.80 9.14 10.48
N ALA A 37 23.16 10.01 11.42
CA ALA A 37 22.49 11.29 11.63
C ALA A 37 22.35 12.02 10.29
N GLY A 38 21.18 11.94 9.64
CA GLY A 38 21.04 12.44 8.26
C GLY A 38 19.84 11.98 7.45
N SER A 39 19.17 10.86 7.74
CA SER A 39 17.92 10.51 7.04
C SER A 39 16.71 11.11 7.75
N SER A 40 16.03 12.06 7.08
CA SER A 40 14.83 12.66 7.63
C SER A 40 13.70 11.64 7.74
N PRO A 41 12.74 11.75 8.69
CA PRO A 41 11.61 10.83 8.79
C PRO A 41 10.77 10.75 7.51
N TRP A 42 10.85 11.80 6.68
CA TRP A 42 10.25 11.88 5.36
C TRP A 42 10.97 11.01 4.32
N GLN A 43 12.30 10.88 4.35
CA GLN A 43 13.01 9.99 3.42
C GLN A 43 12.67 8.52 3.66
N ASP A 44 12.51 8.11 4.91
CA ASP A 44 12.08 6.74 5.23
C ASP A 44 10.65 6.51 4.74
N LEU A 45 9.76 7.49 4.93
CA LEU A 45 8.39 7.44 4.45
C LEU A 45 8.32 7.34 2.92
N GLU A 46 9.12 8.12 2.20
CA GLU A 46 9.22 8.09 0.75
C GLU A 46 9.63 6.71 0.23
N LYS A 47 10.69 6.13 0.79
CA LYS A 47 11.17 4.80 0.39
C LYS A 47 10.15 3.71 0.68
N ASN A 48 9.58 3.72 1.89
CA ASN A 48 8.57 2.75 2.29
C ASN A 48 7.31 2.85 1.41
N ALA A 49 6.93 4.06 1.00
CA ALA A 49 5.82 4.29 0.06
C ALA A 49 6.09 3.72 -1.33
N ALA A 50 7.27 3.99 -1.88
CA ALA A 50 7.66 3.48 -3.20
C ALA A 50 7.72 1.94 -3.23
N GLU A 51 8.33 1.33 -2.22
CA GLU A 51 8.46 -0.13 -2.13
C GLU A 51 7.10 -0.81 -1.95
N PHE A 52 6.28 -0.30 -1.02
CA PHE A 52 4.96 -0.85 -0.74
C PHE A 52 4.03 -0.78 -1.98
N SER A 53 4.02 0.36 -2.68
CA SER A 53 3.25 0.54 -3.92
C SER A 53 3.57 -0.52 -4.98
N LYS A 54 4.86 -0.81 -5.13
CA LYS A 54 5.34 -1.81 -6.09
C LYS A 54 4.90 -3.21 -5.67
N THR A 55 5.15 -3.59 -4.42
CA THR A 55 4.82 -4.93 -3.93
C THR A 55 3.34 -5.23 -4.02
N ILE A 56 2.48 -4.34 -3.51
CA ILE A 56 1.05 -4.60 -3.46
C ILE A 56 0.44 -4.67 -4.87
N SER A 57 0.95 -3.86 -5.81
CA SER A 57 0.52 -3.89 -7.21
C SER A 57 0.85 -5.22 -7.89
N GLU A 58 2.06 -5.74 -7.65
CA GLU A 58 2.50 -7.03 -8.19
C GLU A 58 1.66 -8.19 -7.61
N GLN A 59 1.39 -8.15 -6.31
CA GLN A 59 0.64 -9.19 -5.61
C GLN A 59 -0.85 -9.18 -5.97
N LEU A 60 -1.50 -8.01 -6.03
CA LEU A 60 -2.90 -7.89 -6.41
C LEU A 60 -3.13 -8.38 -7.84
N ASN A 61 -2.19 -8.08 -8.76
CA ASN A 61 -2.24 -8.59 -10.13
C ASN A 61 -2.10 -10.11 -10.20
N ALA A 62 -1.23 -10.70 -9.36
CA ALA A 62 -1.05 -12.16 -9.30
C ALA A 62 -2.35 -12.90 -8.92
N PHE A 63 -3.25 -12.26 -8.16
CA PHE A 63 -4.53 -12.85 -7.77
C PHE A 63 -5.63 -12.80 -8.85
N ALA A 64 -5.37 -12.20 -10.02
CA ALA A 64 -6.35 -12.09 -11.11
C ALA A 64 -6.90 -13.44 -11.58
N ASN A 65 -6.06 -14.47 -11.50
CA ASN A 65 -6.28 -15.77 -12.12
C ASN A 65 -6.75 -16.82 -11.09
N SER A 66 -7.29 -16.41 -9.94
CA SER A 66 -7.72 -17.38 -8.93
C SER A 66 -8.95 -18.16 -9.40
N LYS A 67 -8.94 -19.48 -9.19
CA LYS A 67 -10.03 -20.38 -9.60
C LYS A 67 -11.20 -20.41 -8.60
N ASN A 68 -11.04 -19.80 -7.42
CA ASN A 68 -12.01 -19.82 -6.33
C ASN A 68 -12.74 -18.48 -6.24
N THR A 69 -13.63 -18.24 -7.21
CA THR A 69 -14.28 -16.95 -7.45
C THR A 69 -15.09 -16.45 -6.26
N ASP A 70 -15.87 -17.31 -5.57
CA ASP A 70 -16.76 -16.83 -4.49
C ASP A 70 -16.01 -16.38 -3.23
N GLN A 71 -15.07 -17.20 -2.74
CA GLN A 71 -14.24 -16.82 -1.58
C GLN A 71 -13.33 -15.64 -1.91
N PHE A 72 -12.80 -15.60 -3.14
CA PHE A 72 -11.99 -14.49 -3.61
C PHE A 72 -12.79 -13.19 -3.70
N ASN A 73 -13.97 -13.21 -4.31
CA ASN A 73 -14.85 -12.05 -4.42
C ASN A 73 -15.23 -11.49 -3.06
N LYS A 74 -15.54 -12.38 -2.10
CA LYS A 74 -15.77 -11.98 -0.71
C LYS A 74 -14.54 -11.33 -0.08
N ALA A 75 -13.35 -11.90 -0.27
CA ALA A 75 -12.11 -11.32 0.24
C ALA A 75 -11.77 -9.98 -0.42
N VAL A 76 -12.10 -9.77 -1.71
CA VAL A 76 -11.97 -8.48 -2.41
C VAL A 76 -12.95 -7.45 -1.86
N LYS A 77 -14.18 -7.85 -1.56
CA LYS A 77 -15.18 -6.99 -0.92
C LYS A 77 -14.73 -6.55 0.47
N ASP A 78 -14.45 -7.52 1.35
CA ASP A 78 -13.96 -7.28 2.71
C ASP A 78 -12.66 -6.46 2.69
N GLY A 79 -11.79 -6.74 1.72
CA GLY A 79 -10.54 -6.03 1.48
C GLY A 79 -10.75 -4.57 1.11
N SER A 80 -11.70 -4.30 0.21
CA SER A 80 -12.07 -2.95 -0.19
C SER A 80 -12.71 -2.17 0.95
N ASP A 81 -13.55 -2.80 1.77
CA ASP A 81 -14.09 -2.17 2.99
C ASP A 81 -12.98 -1.77 3.97
N SER A 82 -12.05 -2.68 4.23
CA SER A 82 -10.89 -2.40 5.08
C SER A 82 -10.05 -1.25 4.53
N VAL A 83 -9.77 -1.22 3.22
CA VAL A 83 -9.02 -0.11 2.59
C VAL A 83 -9.82 1.18 2.63
N LEU A 84 -11.12 1.17 2.36
CA LEU A 84 -11.99 2.35 2.48
C LEU A 84 -11.95 2.97 3.88
N GLN A 85 -12.09 2.14 4.91
CA GLN A 85 -12.01 2.57 6.30
C GLN A 85 -10.64 3.19 6.59
N THR A 86 -9.59 2.54 6.12
CA THR A 86 -8.21 2.97 6.35
C THR A 86 -7.87 4.26 5.60
N LEU A 87 -8.34 4.42 4.36
CA LEU A 87 -8.22 5.66 3.58
C LEU A 87 -8.94 6.82 4.26
N SER A 88 -10.13 6.55 4.81
CA SER A 88 -10.90 7.55 5.55
C SER A 88 -10.16 7.99 6.81
N SER A 89 -9.60 7.04 7.57
CA SER A 89 -8.76 7.34 8.74
C SER A 89 -7.50 8.10 8.35
N PHE A 90 -6.81 7.70 7.27
CA PHE A 90 -5.60 8.36 6.81
C PHE A 90 -5.89 9.80 6.37
N SER A 91 -6.93 10.01 5.57
CA SER A 91 -7.42 11.33 5.17
C SER A 91 -7.79 12.20 6.39
N GLY A 92 -8.40 11.60 7.42
CA GLY A 92 -8.67 12.27 8.70
C GLY A 92 -7.40 12.67 9.45
N SER A 93 -6.38 11.82 9.48
CA SER A 93 -5.07 12.15 10.07
C SER A 93 -4.37 13.27 9.30
N LEU A 94 -4.44 13.26 7.96
CA LEU A 94 -3.93 14.38 7.16
C LEU A 94 -4.72 15.66 7.41
N GLN A 95 -6.03 15.58 7.66
CA GLN A 95 -6.85 16.73 8.03
C GLN A 95 -6.44 17.33 9.37
N ALA A 96 -6.10 16.49 10.35
CA ALA A 96 -5.57 16.96 11.63
C ALA A 96 -4.20 17.64 11.41
N ALA A 97 -3.31 17.00 10.65
CA ALA A 97 -2.02 17.57 10.27
C ALA A 97 -2.14 18.91 9.52
N LEU A 98 -3.20 19.10 8.73
CA LEU A 98 -3.46 20.35 8.01
C LEU A 98 -3.73 21.55 8.91
N ALA A 99 -4.20 21.33 10.14
CA ALA A 99 -4.42 22.40 11.10
C ALA A 99 -3.10 23.03 11.55
N ASP A 100 -2.06 22.20 11.67
CA ASP A 100 -0.72 22.62 12.09
C ASP A 100 0.19 22.98 10.89
N ALA A 101 -0.13 22.52 9.68
CA ALA A 101 0.67 22.71 8.47
C ALA A 101 0.62 24.13 7.89
N ASN A 102 1.76 24.58 7.35
CA ASN A 102 1.94 25.89 6.73
C ASN A 102 2.63 25.78 5.35
N GLY A 103 2.55 26.85 4.56
CA GLY A 103 3.27 26.97 3.28
C GLY A 103 3.02 25.82 2.30
N LYS A 104 4.07 25.38 1.61
CA LYS A 104 4.00 24.31 0.59
C LYS A 104 3.64 22.93 1.16
N VAL A 105 3.99 22.65 2.41
CA VAL A 105 3.62 21.40 3.08
C VAL A 105 2.12 21.31 3.27
N LYS A 106 1.47 22.44 3.60
CA LYS A 106 0.01 22.53 3.68
C LYS A 106 -0.64 22.25 2.32
N GLU A 107 -0.14 22.86 1.25
CA GLU A 107 -0.68 22.64 -0.10
C GLU A 107 -0.54 21.16 -0.52
N ALA A 108 0.62 20.53 -0.25
CA ALA A 108 0.84 19.13 -0.51
C ALA A 108 -0.13 18.23 0.28
N LEU A 109 -0.30 18.51 1.58
CA LEU A 109 -1.26 17.79 2.44
C LEU A 109 -2.71 17.95 1.94
N GLN A 110 -3.13 19.15 1.52
CA GLN A 110 -4.48 19.39 0.99
C GLN A 110 -4.71 18.61 -0.30
N GLN A 111 -3.73 18.60 -1.21
CA GLN A 111 -3.81 17.84 -2.45
C GLN A 111 -3.90 16.34 -2.19
N SER A 112 -3.04 15.81 -1.32
CA SER A 112 -3.05 14.38 -0.97
C SER A 112 -4.34 14.01 -0.25
N GLN A 113 -4.84 14.82 0.68
CA GLN A 113 -6.12 14.60 1.35
C GLN A 113 -7.28 14.56 0.34
N ALA A 114 -7.35 15.53 -0.58
CA ALA A 114 -8.40 15.59 -1.60
C ALA A 114 -8.35 14.36 -2.52
N LYS A 115 -7.15 13.95 -2.95
CA LYS A 115 -6.95 12.75 -3.78
C LYS A 115 -7.32 11.46 -3.06
N LEU A 116 -7.00 11.34 -1.78
CA LEU A 116 -7.41 10.18 -0.97
C LEU A 116 -8.91 10.12 -0.77
N LYS A 117 -9.57 11.27 -0.59
CA LYS A 117 -11.03 11.35 -0.50
C LYS A 117 -11.69 10.95 -1.81
N GLU A 118 -11.20 11.47 -2.94
CA GLU A 118 -11.66 11.08 -4.28
C GLU A 118 -11.49 9.58 -4.51
N THR A 119 -10.33 9.04 -4.14
CA THR A 119 -10.02 7.61 -4.22
C THR A 119 -10.97 6.77 -3.38
N ALA A 120 -11.23 7.18 -2.13
CA ALA A 120 -12.17 6.49 -1.25
C ALA A 120 -13.61 6.58 -1.79
N ASP A 121 -14.03 7.71 -2.34
CA ASP A 121 -15.36 7.86 -2.91
C ASP A 121 -15.54 6.99 -4.17
N GLN A 122 -14.53 6.92 -5.05
CA GLN A 122 -14.53 6.01 -6.20
C GLN A 122 -14.59 4.53 -5.79
N LEU A 123 -13.81 4.14 -4.77
CA LEU A 123 -13.82 2.77 -4.25
C LEU A 123 -15.17 2.44 -3.57
N ARG A 124 -15.84 3.41 -2.93
CA ARG A 124 -17.15 3.24 -2.31
C ARG A 124 -18.28 3.11 -3.32
N GLN A 125 -18.23 3.84 -4.43
CA GLN A 125 -19.26 3.78 -5.48
C GLN A 125 -19.41 2.39 -6.11
N GLN A 126 -18.34 1.58 -6.08
CA GLN A 126 -18.32 0.23 -6.65
C GLN A 126 -18.70 -0.86 -5.63
N HIS A 127 -18.93 -0.48 -4.37
CA HIS A 127 -19.19 -1.38 -3.25
C HIS A 127 -20.62 -1.96 -3.13
N PRO A 128 -21.68 -1.39 -3.73
CA PRO A 128 -22.98 -2.07 -3.81
C PRO A 128 -23.11 -3.02 -5.01
N ASP A 129 -22.31 -2.86 -6.07
CA ASP A 129 -22.38 -3.66 -7.32
C ASP A 129 -21.40 -4.86 -7.37
N VAL A 130 -20.73 -5.17 -6.25
CA VAL A 130 -19.59 -6.10 -6.20
C VAL A 130 -19.89 -7.53 -6.62
N GLU A 131 -21.13 -7.98 -6.44
CA GLU A 131 -21.52 -9.32 -6.90
C GLU A 131 -21.49 -9.43 -8.44
N ALA A 132 -21.63 -8.30 -9.16
CA ALA A 132 -21.61 -8.27 -10.62
C ALA A 132 -20.21 -8.02 -11.22
N ASN A 133 -19.28 -7.35 -10.52
CA ASN A 133 -17.98 -6.94 -11.09
C ASN A 133 -16.80 -6.94 -10.10
N ALA A 134 -16.48 -8.10 -9.51
CA ALA A 134 -15.32 -8.25 -8.61
C ALA A 134 -13.96 -7.86 -9.23
N GLU A 135 -13.80 -8.01 -10.55
CA GLU A 135 -12.61 -7.55 -11.27
C GLU A 135 -12.45 -6.02 -11.22
N GLN A 136 -13.56 -5.28 -11.36
CA GLN A 136 -13.55 -3.82 -11.27
C GLN A 136 -13.25 -3.37 -9.84
N LEU A 137 -13.87 -4.02 -8.84
CA LEU A 137 -13.58 -3.69 -7.44
C LEU A 137 -12.10 -3.96 -7.12
N ARG A 138 -11.54 -5.08 -7.58
CA ARG A 138 -10.12 -5.40 -7.42
C ARG A 138 -9.22 -4.36 -8.08
N ALA A 139 -9.53 -3.95 -9.32
CA ALA A 139 -8.77 -2.92 -10.01
C ALA A 139 -8.80 -1.59 -9.25
N ARG A 140 -9.97 -1.20 -8.73
CA ARG A 140 -10.11 0.02 -7.90
C ARG A 140 -9.41 -0.08 -6.57
N LEU A 141 -9.42 -1.25 -5.93
CA LEU A 141 -8.64 -1.50 -4.72
C LEU A 141 -7.14 -1.31 -4.98
N ALA A 142 -6.63 -1.91 -6.07
CA ALA A 142 -5.24 -1.75 -6.46
C ALA A 142 -4.88 -0.29 -6.76
N ASP A 143 -5.73 0.41 -7.53
CA ASP A 143 -5.56 1.83 -7.82
C ASP A 143 -5.59 2.68 -6.56
N ALA A 144 -6.46 2.35 -5.61
CA ALA A 144 -6.58 3.09 -4.36
C ALA A 144 -5.34 2.96 -3.49
N VAL A 145 -4.81 1.74 -3.37
CA VAL A 145 -3.58 1.50 -2.62
C VAL A 145 -2.39 2.18 -3.30
N ARG A 146 -2.28 2.06 -4.63
CA ARG A 146 -1.22 2.71 -5.41
C ARG A 146 -1.26 4.22 -5.32
N THR A 147 -2.45 4.81 -5.44
CA THR A 147 -2.64 6.27 -5.35
C THR A 147 -2.24 6.77 -3.97
N THR A 148 -2.61 6.04 -2.93
CA THR A 148 -2.25 6.40 -1.55
C THR A 148 -0.76 6.40 -1.31
N ALA A 149 -0.07 5.36 -1.77
CA ALA A 149 1.38 5.28 -1.68
C ALA A 149 2.05 6.41 -2.47
N LYS A 150 1.58 6.70 -3.69
CA LYS A 150 2.12 7.79 -4.53
C LYS A 150 1.92 9.17 -3.91
N GLU A 151 0.74 9.44 -3.37
CA GLU A 151 0.45 10.71 -2.69
C GLU A 151 1.30 10.85 -1.43
N THR A 152 1.52 9.76 -0.70
CA THR A 152 2.42 9.75 0.46
C THR A 152 3.88 10.02 0.06
N GLU A 153 4.37 9.41 -1.02
CA GLU A 153 5.70 9.66 -1.58
C GLU A 153 5.87 11.13 -1.96
N LYS A 154 4.88 11.70 -2.65
CA LYS A 154 4.89 13.13 -3.04
C LYS A 154 4.89 14.03 -1.81
N LEU A 155 4.03 13.76 -0.83
CA LEU A 155 3.97 14.50 0.42
C LEU A 155 5.31 14.46 1.16
N ALA A 156 5.94 13.29 1.23
CA ALA A 156 7.24 13.13 1.84
C ALA A 156 8.33 13.95 1.14
N LYS A 157 8.35 13.94 -0.21
CA LYS A 157 9.29 14.75 -1.00
C LYS A 157 9.10 16.25 -0.76
N GLU A 158 7.86 16.72 -0.82
CA GLU A 158 7.55 18.14 -0.58
C GLU A 158 7.89 18.56 0.85
N ALA A 159 7.58 17.72 1.85
CA ALA A 159 7.89 17.98 3.24
C ALA A 159 9.41 17.94 3.53
N ALA A 160 10.16 17.09 2.83
CA ALA A 160 11.63 17.05 2.89
C ALA A 160 12.28 18.25 2.18
N ALA A 161 11.75 18.67 1.03
CA ALA A 161 12.25 19.81 0.27
C ALA A 161 11.96 21.16 0.96
N ASN A 162 10.86 21.22 1.72
CA ASN A 162 10.44 22.40 2.48
C ASN A 162 10.61 22.15 3.98
N TRP A 163 11.85 21.89 4.38
CA TRP A 163 12.18 21.56 5.76
C TRP A 163 12.02 22.76 6.69
N ASP A 164 10.92 22.77 7.44
CA ASP A 164 10.64 23.72 8.52
C ASP A 164 10.24 22.99 9.82
N GLU A 165 10.15 23.72 10.94
CA GLU A 165 9.78 23.16 12.25
C GLU A 165 8.39 22.49 12.22
N THR A 166 7.50 22.97 11.37
CA THR A 166 6.15 22.43 11.19
C THR A 166 6.21 21.06 10.51
N SER A 167 6.96 20.94 9.42
CA SER A 167 7.24 19.71 8.69
C SER A 167 7.82 18.63 9.62
N GLN A 168 8.72 19.00 10.55
CA GLN A 168 9.24 18.05 11.54
C GLN A 168 8.17 17.51 12.50
N LYS A 169 7.25 18.36 12.96
CA LYS A 169 6.16 17.97 13.87
C LYS A 169 5.12 17.09 13.17
N LEU A 170 4.92 17.30 11.87
CA LEU A 170 3.96 16.54 11.06
C LEU A 170 4.49 15.17 10.65
N ALA A 171 5.81 15.04 10.48
CA ALA A 171 6.45 13.81 10.07
C ALA A 171 6.03 12.57 10.88
N PRO A 172 6.04 12.57 12.23
CA PRO A 172 5.59 11.42 13.02
C PRO A 172 4.08 11.12 12.85
N GLN A 173 3.24 12.14 12.70
CA GLN A 173 1.79 11.95 12.52
C GLN A 173 1.49 11.30 11.16
N VAL A 174 2.08 11.83 10.09
CA VAL A 174 1.91 11.28 8.74
C VAL A 174 2.50 9.87 8.65
N LYS A 175 3.69 9.66 9.24
CA LYS A 175 4.32 8.34 9.30
C LYS A 175 3.45 7.33 10.02
N GLN A 176 2.94 7.65 11.20
CA GLN A 176 2.08 6.75 11.97
C GLN A 176 0.80 6.39 11.18
N ALA A 177 0.18 7.38 10.55
CA ALA A 177 -1.04 7.15 9.79
C ALA A 177 -0.79 6.31 8.52
N TYR A 178 0.36 6.52 7.86
CA TYR A 178 0.80 5.69 6.74
C TYR A 178 1.16 4.25 7.17
N GLU A 179 1.84 4.06 8.30
CA GLU A 179 2.15 2.73 8.82
C GLU A 179 0.88 1.94 9.18
N GLN A 180 -0.12 2.61 9.75
CA GLN A 180 -1.44 2.00 9.93
C GLN A 180 -2.07 1.62 8.60
N PHE A 181 -1.92 2.46 7.58
CA PHE A 181 -2.41 2.16 6.24
C PHE A 181 -1.75 0.92 5.64
N VAL A 182 -0.42 0.85 5.67
CA VAL A 182 0.36 -0.30 5.20
C VAL A 182 -0.08 -1.59 5.90
N LYS A 183 -0.17 -1.59 7.23
CA LYS A 183 -0.58 -2.77 8.00
C LYS A 183 -1.95 -3.31 7.59
N GLN A 184 -2.91 -2.41 7.35
CA GLN A 184 -4.25 -2.82 6.93
C GLN A 184 -4.25 -3.34 5.50
N ALA A 185 -3.55 -2.68 4.59
CA ALA A 185 -3.45 -3.13 3.21
C ALA A 185 -2.68 -4.46 3.08
N GLU A 186 -1.66 -4.72 3.90
CA GLU A 186 -1.01 -6.04 4.03
C GLU A 186 -1.98 -7.11 4.56
N ALA A 187 -2.80 -6.78 5.55
CA ALA A 187 -3.82 -7.71 6.05
C ALA A 187 -4.84 -8.07 4.95
N VAL A 188 -5.23 -7.10 4.12
CA VAL A 188 -6.09 -7.33 2.95
C VAL A 188 -5.38 -8.21 1.92
N GLN A 189 -4.12 -7.92 1.60
CA GLN A 189 -3.31 -8.72 0.70
C GLN A 189 -3.18 -10.18 1.18
N LYS A 190 -2.99 -10.41 2.48
CA LYS A 190 -2.95 -11.74 3.07
C LYS A 190 -4.29 -12.47 2.91
N LYS A 191 -5.41 -11.82 3.20
CA LYS A 191 -6.76 -12.41 3.01
C LYS A 191 -7.02 -12.77 1.55
N LEU A 192 -6.63 -11.89 0.62
CA LEU A 192 -6.74 -12.14 -0.82
C LEU A 192 -5.89 -13.32 -1.26
N HIS A 193 -4.67 -13.43 -0.72
CA HIS A 193 -3.79 -14.57 -0.98
C HIS A 193 -4.40 -15.88 -0.49
N GLU A 194 -4.88 -15.92 0.75
CA GLU A 194 -5.51 -17.11 1.33
C GLU A 194 -6.77 -17.51 0.53
N ALA A 195 -7.60 -16.54 0.14
CA ALA A 195 -8.79 -16.80 -0.66
C ALA A 195 -8.46 -17.30 -2.08
N ALA A 196 -7.37 -16.80 -2.67
CA ALA A 196 -6.93 -17.22 -4.01
C ALA A 196 -6.23 -18.59 -4.02
N THR A 197 -5.67 -19.03 -2.89
CA THR A 197 -4.85 -20.27 -2.79
C THR A 197 -5.54 -21.43 -2.10
N LYS A 198 -6.59 -21.20 -1.29
CA LYS A 198 -7.46 -22.29 -0.83
C LYS A 198 -8.04 -23.00 -2.05
N GLN A 199 -7.81 -24.30 -2.14
CA GLN A 199 -8.42 -25.24 -3.09
C GLN A 199 -9.29 -26.21 -2.31
#